data_AF-A0A3B0W5F3-F1
#
_entry.id   AF-A0A3B0W5F3-F1
#
_cell.length_a   1.000
_cell.length_b   1.000
_cell.length_c   1.000
_cell.angle_alpha   90.00
_cell.angle_beta   90.00
_cell.angle_gamma   90.00
#
_symmetry.space_group_name_H-M   'P 1'
#
loop_
_entity.id
_entity.type
_entity.pdbx_description
1 polymer ?
#
loop_
_entity_poly.entity_id
_entity_poly.type
_entity_poly.pdbx_seq_one_letter_code
_entity_poly.pdbx_strand_id
1 'polypeptide(L)'
;MPILEVPNAFSSNGDAFASYNKVAVQGEDIETQLSMENFPEPEVLWQRYKTFRSIEASAEDLVVQPYHSDGSGKEARYYQVEAINRTVEAVARGQKRVLLVMATGTGKTYTTFQIIWRLWKARKVKRVLFLADRNILIDQTLVNDFKPFGAVMTKIKNREIDPSYEIHLGLYQAITGTEEEDKIFKSVTPDFFDMIVIDECHRGSAADDSAWRTGQSSADRIAR
;
A
#
# COMPACT_ATOMS: atom_id res chain seq x y z
N MET A 1 -6.86 -9.43 -19.75
CA MET A 1 -6.02 -9.69 -18.57
C MET A 1 -6.81 -10.56 -17.60
N PRO A 2 -6.20 -11.58 -16.97
CA PRO A 2 -6.87 -12.33 -15.91
C PRO A 2 -7.28 -11.38 -14.77
N ILE A 3 -8.43 -11.65 -14.13
CA ILE A 3 -8.98 -10.81 -13.06
C ILE A 3 -8.13 -10.88 -11.78
N LEU A 4 -7.47 -12.03 -11.56
CA LEU A 4 -6.55 -12.27 -10.44
C LEU A 4 -5.16 -12.60 -10.99
N GLU A 5 -4.15 -11.90 -10.48
CA GLU A 5 -2.74 -12.06 -10.87
C GLU A 5 -2.08 -13.18 -10.04
N VAL A 6 -2.53 -14.42 -10.27
CA VAL A 6 -2.02 -15.64 -9.61
C VAL A 6 -1.33 -16.58 -10.60
N PRO A 7 -0.35 -17.39 -10.15
CA PRO A 7 0.36 -18.32 -11.03
C PRO A 7 -0.30 -19.68 -11.18
N ASN A 8 -1.18 -20.05 -10.26
CA ASN A 8 -1.84 -21.35 -10.28
C ASN A 8 -3.31 -21.16 -10.69
N ALA A 9 -3.79 -21.98 -11.61
CA ALA A 9 -5.21 -22.13 -11.92
C ALA A 9 -5.55 -23.61 -12.06
N PHE A 10 -6.70 -24.01 -11.53
CA PHE A 10 -7.16 -25.40 -11.54
C PHE A 10 -8.58 -25.47 -12.06
N SER A 11 -8.89 -26.53 -12.81
CA SER A 11 -10.25 -26.90 -13.21
C SER A 11 -10.45 -28.38 -12.89
N SER A 12 -11.63 -28.76 -12.42
CA SER A 12 -11.94 -30.16 -12.09
C SER A 12 -13.36 -30.51 -12.48
N ASN A 13 -13.55 -31.76 -12.91
CA ASN A 13 -14.85 -32.38 -13.11
C ASN A 13 -15.20 -33.40 -12.00
N GLY A 14 -14.36 -33.55 -10.99
CA GLY A 14 -14.51 -34.53 -9.90
C GLY A 14 -13.64 -35.80 -10.03
N ASP A 15 -13.08 -36.09 -11.21
CA ASP A 15 -12.23 -37.26 -11.42
C ASP A 15 -10.72 -36.92 -11.38
N ALA A 16 -10.39 -35.69 -11.77
CA ALA A 16 -9.02 -35.17 -11.82
C ALA A 16 -9.02 -33.63 -11.80
N PHE A 17 -7.83 -33.04 -11.73
CA PHE A 17 -7.59 -31.62 -11.93
C PHE A 17 -6.81 -31.39 -13.22
N ALA A 18 -7.29 -30.48 -14.07
CA ALA A 18 -6.42 -29.78 -15.01
C ALA A 18 -5.74 -28.63 -14.26
N SER A 19 -4.41 -28.60 -14.28
CA SER A 19 -3.57 -27.66 -13.55
C SER A 19 -2.77 -26.80 -14.51
N TYR A 20 -2.77 -25.49 -14.29
CA TYR A 20 -1.97 -24.51 -15.02
C TYR A 20 -1.02 -23.79 -14.05
N ASN A 21 0.29 -23.83 -14.32
CA ASN A 21 1.35 -23.22 -13.52
C ASN A 21 2.21 -22.24 -14.35
N LYS A 22 2.08 -20.94 -14.10
CA LYS A 22 2.84 -19.88 -14.80
C LYS A 22 4.34 -19.87 -14.52
N VAL A 23 4.80 -20.60 -13.52
CA VAL A 23 6.21 -20.63 -13.08
C VAL A 23 6.78 -22.05 -13.11
N ALA A 24 6.33 -22.87 -14.07
CA ALA A 24 6.96 -24.16 -14.35
C ALA A 24 8.46 -23.96 -14.61
N VAL A 25 9.29 -24.77 -13.95
CA VAL A 25 10.75 -24.71 -14.17
C VAL A 25 11.10 -25.37 -15.50
N GLN A 26 12.34 -25.15 -15.96
CA GLN A 26 12.78 -25.71 -17.24
C GLN A 26 12.66 -27.24 -17.24
N GLY A 27 11.89 -27.78 -18.18
CA GLY A 27 11.63 -29.22 -18.32
C GLY A 27 10.31 -29.68 -17.70
N GLU A 28 9.56 -28.80 -17.02
CA GLU A 28 8.19 -29.06 -16.58
C GLU A 28 7.16 -28.48 -17.55
N ASP A 29 6.03 -29.17 -17.68
CA ASP A 29 4.88 -28.66 -18.45
C ASP A 29 4.14 -27.58 -17.66
N ILE A 30 3.74 -26.52 -18.36
CA ILE A 30 2.90 -25.44 -17.81
C ILE A 30 1.50 -25.98 -17.49
N GLU A 31 0.98 -26.88 -18.32
CA GLU A 31 -0.32 -27.52 -18.17
C GLU A 31 -0.13 -29.00 -17.86
N THR A 32 -0.70 -29.47 -16.75
CA THR A 32 -0.59 -30.86 -16.30
C THR A 32 -1.95 -31.37 -15.83
N GLN A 33 -2.11 -32.69 -15.80
CA GLN A 33 -3.27 -33.34 -15.18
C GLN A 33 -2.84 -33.97 -13.85
N LEU A 34 -3.56 -33.66 -12.78
CA LEU A 34 -3.32 -34.20 -11.43
C LEU A 34 -4.49 -35.10 -11.05
N SER A 35 -4.22 -36.22 -10.36
CA SER A 35 -5.27 -37.02 -9.75
C SER A 35 -5.89 -36.29 -8.55
N MET A 36 -7.06 -36.74 -8.08
CA MET A 36 -7.74 -36.13 -6.93
C MET A 36 -6.91 -36.18 -5.63
N GLU A 37 -6.05 -37.19 -5.49
CA GLU A 37 -5.17 -37.38 -4.33
C GLU A 37 -3.86 -36.58 -4.42
N ASN A 38 -3.54 -36.04 -5.60
CA ASN A 38 -2.28 -35.34 -5.88
C ASN A 38 -2.49 -33.83 -6.05
N PHE A 39 -3.48 -33.25 -5.36
CA PHE A 39 -3.62 -31.81 -5.32
C PHE A 39 -2.40 -31.19 -4.61
N PRO A 40 -1.78 -30.11 -5.13
CA PRO A 40 -0.56 -29.59 -4.53
C PRO A 40 -0.79 -29.05 -3.13
N GLU A 41 0.11 -29.39 -2.21
CA GLU A 41 0.11 -28.85 -0.85
C GLU A 41 0.21 -27.30 -0.86
N PRO A 42 -0.38 -26.60 0.13
CA PRO A 42 -0.35 -25.14 0.19
C PRO A 42 1.06 -24.54 0.09
N GLU A 43 2.07 -25.21 0.65
CA GLU A 43 3.46 -24.77 0.58
C GLU A 43 3.99 -24.75 -0.86
N VAL A 44 3.64 -25.74 -1.68
CA VAL A 44 4.04 -25.77 -3.10
C VAL A 44 3.40 -24.60 -3.85
N LEU A 45 2.11 -24.34 -3.60
CA LEU A 45 1.40 -23.21 -4.21
C LEU A 45 2.00 -21.87 -3.78
N TRP A 46 2.42 -21.77 -2.52
CA TRP A 46 3.06 -20.58 -1.97
C TRP A 46 4.44 -20.33 -2.59
N GLN A 47 5.28 -21.35 -2.74
CA GLN A 47 6.58 -21.21 -3.40
C GLN A 47 6.44 -20.77 -4.87
N ARG A 48 5.43 -21.28 -5.57
CA ARG A 48 5.08 -20.81 -6.92
C ARG A 48 4.63 -19.34 -6.90
N TYR A 49 3.80 -18.95 -5.93
CA TYR A 49 3.40 -17.56 -5.75
C TYR A 49 4.59 -16.63 -5.50
N LYS A 50 5.49 -17.00 -4.59
CA LYS A 50 6.71 -16.24 -4.31
C LYS A 50 7.57 -16.08 -5.56
N THR A 51 7.76 -17.15 -6.32
CA THR A 51 8.50 -17.12 -7.59
C THR A 51 7.84 -16.17 -8.59
N PHE A 52 6.53 -16.30 -8.80
CA PHE A 52 5.76 -15.49 -9.73
C PHE A 52 5.78 -13.99 -9.39
N ARG A 53 5.74 -13.66 -8.10
CA ARG A 53 5.74 -12.28 -7.60
C ARG A 53 7.14 -11.73 -7.31
N SER A 54 8.17 -12.57 -7.46
CA SER A 54 9.55 -12.26 -7.08
C SER A 54 9.67 -11.80 -5.61
N ILE A 55 9.03 -12.55 -4.71
CA ILE A 55 9.10 -12.34 -3.26
C ILE A 55 10.33 -13.09 -2.73
N GLU A 56 11.32 -12.33 -2.26
CA GLU A 56 12.49 -12.90 -1.60
C GLU A 56 12.14 -13.39 -0.18
N ALA A 57 12.88 -14.37 0.32
CA ALA A 57 12.68 -14.90 1.68
C ALA A 57 12.79 -13.81 2.77
N SER A 58 13.65 -12.80 2.56
CA SER A 58 13.82 -11.64 3.45
C SER A 58 12.59 -10.71 3.49
N ALA A 59 11.74 -10.75 2.47
CA ALA A 59 10.54 -9.93 2.33
C ALA A 59 9.26 -10.65 2.78
N GLU A 60 9.34 -11.96 3.01
CA GLU A 60 8.18 -12.82 3.26
C GLU A 60 7.37 -12.36 4.46
N ASP A 61 8.02 -12.12 5.61
CA ASP A 61 7.37 -11.64 6.84
C ASP A 61 6.57 -10.34 6.63
N LEU A 62 7.07 -9.46 5.76
CA LEU A 62 6.38 -8.22 5.40
C LEU A 62 5.18 -8.50 4.47
N VAL A 63 5.38 -9.36 3.46
CA VAL A 63 4.33 -9.69 2.47
C VAL A 63 3.20 -10.51 3.08
N VAL A 64 3.43 -11.23 4.18
CA VAL A 64 2.38 -11.97 4.89
C VAL A 64 1.80 -11.22 6.10
N GLN A 65 2.29 -10.01 6.39
CA GLN A 65 1.76 -9.22 7.52
C GLN A 65 0.22 -9.11 7.45
N PRO A 66 -0.52 -9.52 8.50
CA PRO A 66 -1.97 -9.49 8.47
C PRO A 66 -2.57 -8.09 8.27
N TYR A 67 -3.73 -8.09 7.62
CA TYR A 67 -4.60 -6.92 7.54
C TYR A 67 -5.11 -6.55 8.93
N HIS A 68 -5.47 -5.27 9.11
CA HIS A 68 -6.31 -4.90 10.23
C HIS A 68 -7.72 -5.46 10.02
N SER A 69 -8.26 -6.14 11.03
CA SER A 69 -9.67 -6.53 11.07
C SER A 69 -10.35 -5.79 12.22
N ASP A 70 -11.51 -5.19 11.93
CA ASP A 70 -12.35 -4.52 12.93
C ASP A 70 -13.37 -5.49 13.59
N GLY A 71 -13.28 -6.79 13.29
CA GLY A 71 -14.19 -7.81 13.80
C GLY A 71 -15.56 -7.83 13.12
N SER A 72 -15.84 -6.93 12.17
CA SER A 72 -17.12 -6.90 11.45
C SER A 72 -17.24 -7.99 10.36
N GLY A 73 -16.14 -8.69 10.05
CA GLY A 73 -16.06 -9.60 8.91
C GLY A 73 -15.91 -8.89 7.57
N LYS A 74 -15.73 -7.57 7.55
CA LYS A 74 -15.48 -6.82 6.31
C LYS A 74 -14.07 -7.11 5.78
N GLU A 75 -14.02 -7.76 4.63
CA GLU A 75 -12.77 -8.05 3.93
C GLU A 75 -12.51 -7.11 2.75
N ALA A 76 -11.24 -7.02 2.36
CA ALA A 76 -10.83 -6.30 1.18
C ALA A 76 -11.38 -6.99 -0.08
N ARG A 77 -11.94 -6.22 -1.02
CA ARG A 77 -12.35 -6.73 -2.33
C ARG A 77 -11.12 -7.21 -3.11
N TYR A 78 -11.30 -8.12 -4.07
CA TYR A 78 -10.18 -8.72 -4.81
C TYR A 78 -9.19 -7.70 -5.40
N TYR A 79 -9.68 -6.60 -5.97
CA TYR A 79 -8.82 -5.55 -6.53
C TYR A 79 -8.11 -4.71 -5.46
N GLN A 80 -8.70 -4.59 -4.27
CA GLN A 80 -8.03 -3.95 -3.12
C GLN A 80 -6.93 -4.85 -2.59
N VAL A 81 -7.18 -6.16 -2.46
CA VAL A 81 -6.17 -7.16 -2.09
C VAL A 81 -4.96 -7.06 -3.03
N GLU A 82 -5.21 -7.07 -4.34
CA GLU A 82 -4.14 -6.96 -5.34
C GLU A 82 -3.38 -5.63 -5.23
N ALA A 83 -4.08 -4.49 -5.10
CA ALA A 83 -3.44 -3.18 -4.95
C ALA A 83 -2.57 -3.09 -3.68
N ILE A 84 -3.06 -3.64 -2.56
CA ILE A 84 -2.36 -3.65 -1.28
C ILE A 84 -1.12 -4.54 -1.37
N ASN A 85 -1.27 -5.77 -1.86
CA ASN A 85 -0.16 -6.72 -2.02
C ASN A 85 0.92 -6.18 -2.96
N ARG A 86 0.55 -5.67 -4.13
CA ARG A 86 1.51 -5.05 -5.07
C ARG A 86 2.28 -3.90 -4.44
N THR A 87 1.62 -3.07 -3.63
CA THR A 87 2.28 -1.95 -2.98
C THR A 87 3.25 -2.43 -1.91
N VAL A 88 2.83 -3.38 -1.07
CA VAL A 88 3.71 -3.97 -0.04
C VAL A 88 4.91 -4.67 -0.68
N GLU A 89 4.70 -5.45 -1.75
CA GLU A 89 5.76 -6.09 -2.52
C GLU A 89 6.72 -5.07 -3.16
N ALA A 90 6.20 -3.98 -3.74
CA ALA A 90 7.02 -2.91 -4.31
C ALA A 90 7.91 -2.25 -3.23
N VAL A 91 7.33 -1.93 -2.07
CA VAL A 91 8.08 -1.38 -0.93
C VAL A 91 9.10 -2.39 -0.39
N ALA A 92 8.77 -3.68 -0.35
CA ALA A 92 9.68 -4.74 0.05
C ALA A 92 10.91 -4.80 -0.88
N ARG A 93 10.72 -4.60 -2.19
CA ARG A 93 11.79 -4.49 -3.20
C ARG A 93 12.53 -3.14 -3.19
N GLY A 94 12.25 -2.26 -2.23
CA GLY A 94 12.90 -0.96 -2.12
C GLY A 94 12.42 0.09 -3.14
N GLN A 95 11.27 -0.14 -3.79
CA GLN A 95 10.72 0.83 -4.72
C GLN A 95 10.20 2.06 -3.94
N LYS A 96 10.87 3.20 -4.14
CA LYS A 96 10.59 4.45 -3.41
C LYS A 96 9.33 5.19 -3.86
N ARG A 97 8.85 4.94 -5.09
CA ARG A 97 7.70 5.62 -5.66
C ARG A 97 6.72 4.62 -6.27
N VAL A 98 5.47 4.67 -5.81
CA VAL A 98 4.37 3.82 -6.27
C VAL A 98 3.16 4.71 -6.57
N LEU A 99 2.53 4.49 -7.73
CA LEU A 99 1.28 5.15 -8.10
C LEU A 99 0.15 4.12 -8.10
N LEU A 100 -0.88 4.37 -7.29
CA LEU A 100 -2.11 3.58 -7.30
C LEU A 100 -3.22 4.38 -7.97
N VAL A 101 -3.73 3.86 -9.08
CA VAL A 101 -4.87 4.45 -9.79
C VAL A 101 -6.12 3.64 -9.47
N MET A 102 -7.06 4.26 -8.78
CA MET A 102 -8.32 3.65 -8.37
C MET A 102 -9.47 4.59 -8.71
N ALA A 103 -10.59 4.05 -9.20
CA ALA A 103 -11.79 4.86 -9.45
C ALA A 103 -12.44 5.33 -8.14
N THR A 104 -13.07 6.50 -8.16
CA THR A 104 -13.81 7.04 -7.01
C THR A 104 -14.88 6.05 -6.54
N GLY A 105 -15.03 5.89 -5.23
CA GLY A 105 -16.00 4.95 -4.63
C GLY A 105 -15.53 3.49 -4.55
N THR A 106 -14.32 3.16 -5.00
CA THR A 106 -13.75 1.80 -4.91
C THR A 106 -13.03 1.52 -3.58
N GLY A 107 -13.10 2.43 -2.60
CA GLY A 107 -12.50 2.24 -1.28
C GLY A 107 -11.00 2.47 -1.24
N LYS A 108 -10.52 3.53 -1.90
CA LYS A 108 -9.13 3.99 -1.87
C LYS A 108 -8.62 4.25 -0.43
N THR A 109 -9.41 4.94 0.41
CA THR A 109 -9.02 5.22 1.80
C THR A 109 -8.79 3.95 2.61
N TYR A 110 -9.69 2.97 2.49
CA TYR A 110 -9.52 1.65 3.11
C TYR A 110 -8.27 0.91 2.58
N THR A 111 -8.02 0.99 1.26
CA THR A 111 -6.85 0.38 0.61
C THR A 111 -5.55 0.99 1.15
N THR A 112 -5.48 2.33 1.20
CA THR A 112 -4.38 3.09 1.78
C THR A 112 -4.17 2.75 3.25
N PHE A 113 -5.25 2.72 4.05
CA PHE A 113 -5.19 2.35 5.46
C PHE A 113 -4.51 0.99 5.66
N GLN A 114 -4.94 -0.03 4.90
CA GLN A 114 -4.38 -1.38 5.01
C GLN A 114 -2.92 -1.46 4.56
N ILE A 115 -2.50 -0.68 3.55
CA ILE A 115 -1.08 -0.58 3.16
C ILE A 115 -0.25 -0.03 4.31
N ILE A 116 -0.68 1.13 4.86
CA ILE A 116 0.02 1.77 5.98
C ILE A 116 0.06 0.83 7.18
N TRP A 117 -1.07 0.21 7.53
CA TRP A 117 -1.19 -0.70 8.65
C TRP A 117 -0.19 -1.87 8.55
N ARG A 118 -0.15 -2.55 7.40
CA ARG A 118 0.72 -3.71 7.20
C ARG A 118 2.20 -3.33 7.26
N LEU A 119 2.59 -2.22 6.62
CA LEU A 119 3.96 -1.70 6.67
C LEU A 119 4.34 -1.26 8.10
N TRP A 120 3.42 -0.61 8.82
CA TRP A 120 3.62 -0.13 10.18
C TRP A 120 3.73 -1.29 11.18
N LYS A 121 2.87 -2.30 11.09
CA LYS A 121 2.93 -3.51 11.92
C LYS A 121 4.17 -4.36 11.65
N ALA A 122 4.64 -4.41 10.41
CA ALA A 122 5.94 -4.98 10.06
C ALA A 122 7.13 -4.17 10.59
N ARG A 123 6.91 -2.97 11.14
CA ARG A 123 7.97 -1.99 11.46
C ARG A 123 8.84 -1.63 10.27
N LYS A 124 8.32 -1.77 9.04
CA LYS A 124 8.98 -1.35 7.80
C LYS A 124 8.92 0.17 7.63
N VAL A 125 7.84 0.78 8.10
CA VAL A 125 7.66 2.23 8.20
C VAL A 125 7.25 2.56 9.64
N LYS A 126 7.76 3.66 10.18
CA LYS A 126 7.38 4.15 11.50
C LYS A 126 6.65 5.48 11.40
N ARG A 127 7.18 6.43 10.62
CA ARG A 127 6.64 7.78 10.47
C ARG A 127 5.96 7.93 9.12
N VAL A 128 4.66 8.16 9.12
CA VAL A 128 3.81 8.21 7.92
C VAL A 128 3.13 9.56 7.82
N LEU A 129 3.23 10.21 6.66
CA LEU A 129 2.49 11.44 6.35
C LEU A 129 1.39 11.14 5.33
N PHE A 130 0.13 11.28 5.72
CA PHE A 130 -1.02 11.22 4.82
C PHE A 130 -1.49 12.63 4.48
N LEU A 131 -1.56 12.95 3.20
CA LEU A 131 -1.93 14.26 2.68
C LEU A 131 -3.23 14.17 1.89
N ALA A 132 -4.16 15.09 2.15
CA ALA A 132 -5.39 15.21 1.37
C ALA A 132 -5.68 16.68 1.02
N ASP A 133 -6.56 16.87 0.04
CA ASP A 133 -6.90 18.20 -0.50
C ASP A 133 -7.78 19.05 0.44
N ARG A 134 -8.59 18.41 1.31
CA ARG A 134 -9.60 19.11 2.13
C ARG A 134 -9.63 18.65 3.57
N ASN A 135 -9.90 19.60 4.48
CA ASN A 135 -10.01 19.32 5.92
C ASN A 135 -11.05 18.24 6.23
N ILE A 136 -12.20 18.27 5.55
CA ILE A 136 -13.25 17.27 5.77
C ILE A 136 -12.78 15.84 5.45
N LEU A 137 -11.90 15.67 4.46
CA LEU A 137 -11.35 14.35 4.11
C LEU A 137 -10.38 13.87 5.18
N ILE A 138 -9.56 14.77 5.72
CA ILE A 138 -8.68 14.48 6.84
C ILE A 138 -9.48 14.07 8.08
N ASP A 139 -10.48 14.86 8.44
CA ASP A 139 -11.29 14.63 9.63
C ASP A 139 -12.06 13.30 9.52
N GLN A 140 -12.65 13.02 8.34
CA GLN A 140 -13.31 11.74 8.07
C GLN A 140 -12.36 10.55 8.12
N THR A 141 -11.15 10.68 7.57
CA THR A 141 -10.14 9.61 7.59
C THR A 141 -9.73 9.30 9.03
N LEU A 142 -9.51 10.34 9.84
CA LEU A 142 -9.10 10.23 11.24
C LEU A 142 -10.13 9.48 12.09
N VAL A 143 -11.42 9.83 11.95
CA VAL A 143 -12.47 9.24 12.80
C VAL A 143 -12.96 7.87 12.32
N ASN A 144 -12.77 7.54 11.05
CA ASN A 144 -13.24 6.30 10.43
C ASN A 144 -12.08 5.34 10.16
N ASP A 145 -11.56 5.34 8.92
CA ASP A 145 -10.63 4.31 8.43
C ASP A 145 -9.35 4.24 9.28
N PHE A 146 -8.81 5.38 9.72
CA PHE A 146 -7.54 5.43 10.45
C PHE A 146 -7.71 5.39 11.97
N LYS A 147 -8.95 5.29 12.47
CA LYS A 147 -9.25 5.12 13.91
C LYS A 147 -8.39 4.05 14.60
N PRO A 148 -8.06 2.91 13.97
CA PRO A 148 -7.22 1.89 14.59
C PRO A 148 -5.79 2.32 14.97
N PHE A 149 -5.25 3.38 14.36
CA PHE A 149 -3.96 3.94 14.80
C PHE A 149 -4.06 4.64 16.16
N GLY A 150 -5.27 5.07 16.56
CA GLY A 150 -5.55 5.58 17.90
C GLY A 150 -4.60 6.71 18.31
N ALA A 151 -3.94 6.55 19.46
CA ALA A 151 -3.14 7.59 20.08
C ALA A 151 -1.82 7.91 19.36
N VAL A 152 -1.34 7.06 18.44
CA VAL A 152 -0.12 7.35 17.67
C VAL A 152 -0.37 8.22 16.44
N MET A 153 -1.63 8.61 16.20
CA MET A 153 -2.04 9.44 15.08
C MET A 153 -2.33 10.89 15.50
N THR A 154 -1.96 11.85 14.66
CA THR A 154 -2.30 13.26 14.84
C THR A 154 -2.66 13.96 13.54
N LYS A 155 -3.49 15.00 13.63
CA LYS A 155 -3.70 15.97 12.55
C LYS A 155 -2.70 17.11 12.75
N ILE A 156 -1.92 17.42 11.72
CA ILE A 156 -1.00 18.55 11.73
C ILE A 156 -1.80 19.84 11.93
N LYS A 157 -1.42 20.62 12.93
CA LYS A 157 -1.98 21.93 13.25
C LYS A 157 -0.86 22.96 13.24
N ASN A 158 -1.20 24.20 12.90
CA ASN A 158 -0.26 25.34 12.93
C ASN A 158 1.06 25.09 12.17
N ARG A 159 1.06 24.21 11.16
CA ARG A 159 2.23 23.85 10.35
C ARG A 159 3.40 23.25 11.15
N GLU A 160 3.13 22.68 12.32
CA GLU A 160 4.12 22.03 13.16
C GLU A 160 3.93 20.51 13.16
N ILE A 161 5.03 19.77 12.98
CA ILE A 161 5.04 18.31 13.06
C ILE A 161 5.54 17.92 14.44
N ASP A 162 4.65 17.37 15.27
CA ASP A 162 5.01 16.81 16.57
C ASP A 162 5.68 15.43 16.38
N PRO A 163 6.96 15.27 16.75
CA PRO A 163 7.69 14.01 16.56
C PRO A 163 7.26 12.86 17.47
N SER A 164 6.40 13.11 18.46
CA SER A 164 5.89 12.08 19.36
C SER A 164 4.86 11.16 18.71
N TYR A 165 4.27 11.59 17.59
CA TYR A 165 3.32 10.80 16.80
C TYR A 165 4.01 10.04 15.67
N GLU A 166 3.35 8.97 15.21
CA GLU A 166 3.83 8.09 14.15
C GLU A 166 3.04 8.27 12.85
N ILE A 167 1.75 8.59 12.95
CA ILE A 167 0.87 8.80 11.79
C ILE A 167 0.39 10.24 11.77
N HIS A 168 0.83 11.02 10.78
CA HIS A 168 0.49 12.43 10.63
C HIS A 168 -0.47 12.62 9.46
N LEU A 169 -1.55 13.37 9.69
CA LEU A 169 -2.49 13.75 8.65
C LEU A 169 -2.40 15.25 8.40
N GLY A 170 -2.21 15.65 7.15
CA GLY A 170 -2.00 17.03 6.75
C GLY A 170 -2.77 17.42 5.50
N LEU A 171 -2.94 18.72 5.32
CA LEU A 171 -3.43 19.26 4.05
C LEU A 171 -2.30 19.41 3.06
N TYR A 172 -2.60 19.17 1.79
CA TYR A 172 -1.65 19.40 0.70
C TYR A 172 -1.12 20.85 0.70
N GLN A 173 -1.98 21.84 0.93
CA GLN A 173 -1.58 23.25 0.94
C GLN A 173 -0.60 23.60 2.07
N ALA A 174 -0.55 22.78 3.14
CA ALA A 174 0.43 22.97 4.21
C ALA A 174 1.86 22.62 3.76
N ILE A 175 2.01 21.76 2.74
CA ILE A 175 3.31 21.32 2.23
C ILE A 175 3.76 22.08 0.98
N THR A 176 2.81 22.66 0.22
CA THR A 176 3.09 23.31 -1.07
C THR A 176 2.99 24.83 -1.05
N GLY A 177 2.96 25.44 0.13
CA GLY A 177 2.99 26.91 0.27
C GLY A 177 4.13 27.53 -0.55
N THR A 178 3.84 28.64 -1.22
CA THR A 178 4.78 29.36 -2.08
C THR A 178 5.90 30.01 -1.28
N GLU A 179 5.60 30.47 -0.07
CA GLU A 179 6.60 31.03 0.84
C GLU A 179 7.38 29.93 1.55
N GLU A 180 8.71 30.07 1.57
CA GLU A 180 9.61 29.15 2.26
C GLU A 180 9.28 29.02 3.75
N GLU A 181 8.76 30.07 4.38
CA GLU A 181 8.34 30.12 5.79
C GLU A 181 7.08 29.29 6.08
N ASP A 182 6.28 28.98 5.04
CA ASP A 182 5.01 28.27 5.18
C ASP A 182 5.14 26.74 5.12
N LYS A 183 6.34 26.21 4.84
CA LYS A 183 6.56 24.78 4.62
C LYS A 183 6.73 24.03 5.94
N ILE A 184 5.81 23.11 6.25
CA ILE A 184 5.85 22.28 7.48
C ILE A 184 7.17 21.51 7.68
N PHE A 185 7.85 21.20 6.57
CA PHE A 185 9.06 20.39 6.55
C PHE A 185 10.26 21.03 7.23
N LYS A 186 10.24 22.34 7.50
CA LYS A 186 11.31 23.01 8.25
C LYS A 186 11.37 22.57 9.72
N SER A 187 10.24 22.12 10.28
CA SER A 187 10.17 21.65 11.66
C SER A 187 10.80 20.27 11.87
N VAL A 188 11.17 19.57 10.79
CA VAL A 188 11.73 18.22 10.83
C VAL A 188 12.94 18.09 9.92
N THR A 189 13.76 17.06 10.16
CA THR A 189 14.91 16.78 9.30
C THR A 189 14.45 16.27 7.93
N PRO A 190 15.28 16.41 6.88
CA PRO A 190 15.25 15.48 5.77
C PRO A 190 15.23 14.04 6.32
N ASP A 191 14.54 13.12 5.66
CA ASP A 191 14.39 11.73 6.13
C ASP A 191 13.59 11.56 7.44
N PHE A 192 12.72 12.50 7.80
CA PHE A 192 11.87 12.33 8.97
C PHE A 192 10.79 11.27 8.75
N PHE A 193 10.13 11.27 7.60
CA PHE A 193 9.08 10.31 7.26
C PHE A 193 9.67 9.10 6.53
N ASP A 194 9.17 7.91 6.86
CA ASP A 194 9.48 6.68 6.15
C ASP A 194 8.52 6.44 4.98
N MET A 195 7.34 7.09 5.01
CA MET A 195 6.33 6.98 3.96
C MET A 195 5.50 8.28 3.87
N ILE A 196 5.22 8.70 2.64
CA ILE A 196 4.27 9.77 2.36
C ILE A 196 3.20 9.24 1.42
N VAL A 197 1.94 9.43 1.79
CA VAL A 197 0.78 9.11 0.97
C VAL A 197 0.08 10.39 0.58
N ILE A 198 -0.14 10.56 -0.72
CA ILE A 198 -0.84 11.71 -1.28
C ILE A 198 -2.17 11.23 -1.85
N ASP A 199 -3.27 11.64 -1.22
CA ASP A 199 -4.60 11.36 -1.70
C ASP A 199 -5.06 12.39 -2.74
N GLU A 200 -5.68 11.92 -3.82
CA GLU A 200 -6.12 12.74 -4.97
C GLU A 200 -4.98 13.58 -5.57
N CYS A 201 -3.84 12.95 -5.86
CA CYS A 201 -2.64 13.60 -6.40
C CYS A 201 -2.87 14.38 -7.71
N HIS A 202 -3.99 14.18 -8.40
CA HIS A 202 -4.39 14.93 -9.60
C HIS A 202 -4.96 16.32 -9.30
N ARG A 203 -5.49 16.59 -8.10
CA ARG A 203 -6.09 17.90 -7.78
C ARG A 203 -5.05 18.99 -7.56
N GLY A 204 -3.81 18.60 -7.25
CA GLY A 204 -2.65 19.49 -7.23
C GLY A 204 -2.16 19.93 -8.62
N SER A 205 -2.73 19.42 -9.72
CA SER A 205 -2.35 19.80 -11.10
C SER A 205 -3.37 20.70 -11.81
N ALA A 206 -4.56 20.91 -11.24
CA ALA A 206 -5.62 21.69 -11.89
C ALA A 206 -5.39 23.21 -11.79
N ALA A 207 -4.56 23.65 -10.84
CA ALA A 207 -4.02 25.01 -10.77
C ALA A 207 -2.51 24.88 -10.54
N ASP A 208 -1.73 25.26 -11.55
CA ASP A 208 -0.26 25.32 -11.57
C ASP A 208 0.51 23.99 -11.45
N ASP A 209 0.95 23.49 -12.62
CA ASP A 209 1.95 22.42 -12.83
C ASP A 209 3.29 22.61 -12.05
N SER A 210 3.52 23.80 -11.48
CA SER A 210 4.70 24.13 -10.66
C SER A 210 4.54 23.76 -9.19
N ALA A 211 3.34 23.91 -8.61
CA ALA A 211 3.09 23.62 -7.21
C ALA A 211 3.16 22.11 -6.93
N TRP A 212 2.74 21.27 -7.87
CA TRP A 212 2.85 19.81 -7.79
C TRP A 212 4.28 19.31 -7.80
N ARG A 213 5.11 19.75 -8.76
CA ARG A 213 6.53 19.36 -8.81
C ARG A 213 7.27 19.85 -7.56
N THR A 214 6.89 21.03 -7.06
CA THR A 214 7.46 21.59 -5.82
C THR A 214 7.01 20.79 -4.59
N GLY A 215 5.74 20.39 -4.51
CA GLY A 215 5.21 19.56 -3.44
C GLY A 215 5.80 18.15 -3.43
N GLN A 216 5.90 17.51 -4.58
CA GLN A 216 6.56 16.21 -4.72
C GLN A 216 8.05 16.29 -4.39
N SER A 217 8.76 17.31 -4.90
CA SER A 217 10.15 17.58 -4.53
C SER A 217 10.31 17.82 -3.03
N SER A 218 9.35 18.51 -2.39
CA SER A 218 9.36 18.75 -0.95
C SER A 218 9.05 17.49 -0.14
N ALA A 219 8.13 16.65 -0.61
CA ALA A 219 7.84 15.34 -0.04
C ALA A 219 9.04 14.38 -0.20
N ASP A 220 9.70 14.38 -1.35
CA ASP A 220 10.93 13.59 -1.58
C ASP A 220 12.08 14.07 -0.67
N ARG A 221 12.13 15.35 -0.27
CA ARG A 221 13.15 15.87 0.64
C ARG A 221 13.00 15.40 2.08
N ILE A 222 11.80 14.99 2.49
CA ILE A 222 11.48 14.58 3.88
C ILE A 222 11.11 13.11 4.00
N ALA A 223 11.09 12.36 2.89
CA ALA A 223 10.91 10.92 2.84
C ALA A 223 12.25 10.19 2.64
N ARG A 224 12.44 9.07 3.36
CA ARG A 224 13.57 8.15 3.19
C ARG A 224 13.51 7.30 1.92
#